data_AF-A8A9P2-F1
#
_entry.id   AF-A8A9P2-F1
#
_cell.length_a   1.000
_cell.length_b   1.000
_cell.length_c   1.000
_cell.angle_alpha   90.00
_cell.angle_beta   90.00
_cell.angle_gamma   90.00
#
_symmetry.space_group_name_H-M   'P 1'
#
loop_
_entity.id
_entity.type
_entity.pdbx_description
1 polymer ?
#
loop_
_entity_poly.entity_id
_entity_poly.type
_entity_poly.pdbx_seq_one_letter_code
_entity_poly.pdbx_strand_id
1 'polypeptide(L)'
;MSRAERLSPVHLALDHIIKINELWRAIVASEEMKEKNLEGFVRRARQYPSLLAASGLVPSVTFFLSKIIDKDNPDEALRLLVEYLTAEDEDKAKEIMNKMRSEAEALNALKEDAGKKESEGYLWFTGALLAALFAFSEAVGIKVQLSDEERFVHEVATFLRGLQEGRKEALVLERLLLEYSSELKNLAAAYAGAVWGAKGEG
;
A
#
# COMPACT_ATOMS: atom_id res chain seq x y z
N MET A 1 -8.22 -21.84 -6.89
CA MET A 1 -8.16 -20.48 -7.45
C MET A 1 -6.90 -20.36 -8.28
N SER A 2 -7.03 -20.02 -9.56
CA SER A 2 -5.93 -19.82 -10.50
C SER A 2 -5.14 -18.54 -10.18
N ARG A 3 -3.91 -18.42 -10.68
CA ARG A 3 -3.10 -17.20 -10.52
C ARG A 3 -3.80 -15.96 -11.10
N ALA A 4 -4.52 -16.12 -12.21
CA ALA A 4 -5.29 -15.05 -12.83
C ALA A 4 -6.47 -14.55 -11.95
N GLU A 5 -7.15 -15.47 -11.26
CA GLU A 5 -8.22 -15.11 -10.31
C GLU A 5 -7.68 -14.34 -9.10
N ARG A 6 -6.50 -14.75 -8.58
CA ARG A 6 -5.79 -14.05 -7.48
C ARG A 6 -5.37 -12.63 -7.85
N LEU A 7 -5.07 -12.38 -9.12
CA LEU A 7 -4.61 -11.10 -9.64
C LEU A 7 -5.74 -10.22 -10.19
N SER A 8 -7.00 -10.58 -9.94
CA SER A 8 -8.11 -9.68 -10.24
C SER A 8 -8.14 -8.51 -9.24
N PRO A 9 -8.51 -7.29 -9.66
CA PRO A 9 -8.46 -6.11 -8.79
C PRO A 9 -9.24 -6.24 -7.49
N VAL A 10 -10.40 -6.90 -7.53
CA VAL A 10 -11.27 -7.14 -6.36
C VAL A 10 -10.59 -8.08 -5.36
N HIS A 11 -10.06 -9.21 -5.82
CA HIS A 11 -9.43 -10.20 -4.93
C HIS A 11 -8.19 -9.61 -4.26
N LEU A 12 -7.39 -8.85 -5.00
CA LEU A 12 -6.20 -8.21 -4.46
C LEU A 12 -6.56 -7.12 -3.43
N ALA A 13 -7.62 -6.36 -3.65
CA ALA A 13 -8.11 -5.38 -2.67
C ALA A 13 -8.60 -6.05 -1.37
N LEU A 14 -9.28 -7.20 -1.48
CA LEU A 14 -9.70 -8.01 -0.33
C LEU A 14 -8.51 -8.57 0.45
N ASP A 15 -7.52 -9.12 -0.24
CA ASP A 15 -6.30 -9.65 0.41
C ASP A 15 -5.54 -8.54 1.13
N HIS A 16 -5.30 -7.42 0.45
CA HIS A 16 -4.57 -6.30 1.02
C HIS A 16 -5.28 -5.68 2.23
N ILE A 17 -6.62 -5.50 2.22
CA ILE A 17 -7.31 -4.92 3.38
C ILE A 17 -7.24 -5.83 4.62
N ILE A 18 -7.31 -7.16 4.41
CA ILE A 18 -7.16 -8.15 5.48
C ILE A 18 -5.74 -8.09 6.05
N LYS A 19 -4.72 -8.19 5.19
CA LYS A 19 -3.32 -8.12 5.57
C LYS A 19 -2.96 -6.81 6.28
N ILE A 20 -3.45 -5.67 5.79
CA ILE A 20 -3.26 -4.37 6.45
C ILE A 20 -3.84 -4.39 7.86
N ASN A 21 -5.04 -4.91 8.05
CA ASN A 21 -5.66 -5.02 9.37
C ASN A 21 -4.87 -5.96 10.30
N GLU A 22 -4.42 -7.10 9.79
CA GLU A 22 -3.59 -8.04 10.56
C GLU A 22 -2.27 -7.41 11.00
N LEU A 23 -1.58 -6.74 10.08
CA LEU A 23 -0.33 -6.07 10.36
C LEU A 23 -0.53 -4.92 11.35
N TRP A 24 -1.55 -4.09 11.15
CA TRP A 24 -1.90 -3.02 12.07
C TRP A 24 -2.17 -3.57 13.47
N ARG A 25 -2.98 -4.62 13.62
CA ARG A 25 -3.22 -5.28 14.91
C ARG A 25 -1.95 -5.83 15.53
N ALA A 26 -1.05 -6.38 14.73
CA ALA A 26 0.22 -6.93 15.16
C ALA A 26 1.19 -5.87 15.71
N ILE A 27 1.24 -4.69 15.10
CA ILE A 27 2.24 -3.65 15.44
C ILE A 27 1.70 -2.53 16.33
N VAL A 28 0.38 -2.34 16.35
CA VAL A 28 -0.34 -1.27 17.09
C VAL A 28 -1.05 -1.84 18.33
N ALA A 29 -0.80 -3.10 18.71
CA ALA A 29 -1.54 -3.85 19.73
C ALA A 29 -1.46 -3.33 21.19
N SER A 30 -0.65 -2.31 21.50
CA SER A 30 -0.55 -1.81 22.88
C SER A 30 -1.78 -0.97 23.28
N GLU A 31 -2.13 -0.97 24.57
CA GLU A 31 -3.31 -0.22 25.05
C GLU A 31 -3.24 1.29 24.77
N GLU A 32 -2.05 1.89 24.80
CA GLU A 32 -1.81 3.28 24.40
C GLU A 32 -2.14 3.58 22.94
N MET A 33 -2.15 2.55 22.09
CA MET A 33 -2.34 2.69 20.66
C MET A 33 -3.73 2.22 20.22
N LYS A 34 -4.60 1.77 21.14
CA LYS A 34 -6.00 1.39 20.85
C LYS A 34 -6.86 2.55 20.32
N GLU A 35 -6.46 3.79 20.59
CA GLU A 35 -7.12 5.00 20.07
C GLU A 35 -6.67 5.37 18.65
N LYS A 36 -5.58 4.76 18.17
CA LYS A 36 -5.03 5.00 16.85
C LYS A 36 -5.78 4.18 15.81
N ASN A 37 -6.24 4.84 14.77
CA ASN A 37 -7.01 4.21 13.71
C ASN A 37 -6.33 4.46 12.34
N LEU A 38 -6.76 3.70 11.33
CA LEU A 38 -6.28 3.88 9.96
C LEU A 38 -7.05 4.98 9.21
N GLU A 39 -7.47 6.05 9.89
CA GLU A 39 -8.25 7.14 9.27
C GLU A 39 -7.49 7.85 8.15
N GLY A 40 -6.18 8.07 8.33
CA GLY A 40 -5.31 8.59 7.28
C GLY A 40 -5.36 7.72 6.01
N PHE A 41 -5.21 6.40 6.17
CA PHE A 41 -5.28 5.43 5.07
C PHE A 41 -6.66 5.48 4.38
N VAL A 42 -7.74 5.51 5.15
CA VAL A 42 -9.13 5.60 4.62
C VAL A 42 -9.32 6.86 3.78
N ARG A 43 -8.81 8.01 4.27
CA ARG A 43 -8.85 9.29 3.55
C ARG A 43 -8.12 9.20 2.22
N ARG A 44 -6.94 8.55 2.18
CA ARG A 44 -6.18 8.37 0.94
C ARG A 44 -6.83 7.39 -0.02
N ALA A 45 -7.40 6.30 0.48
CA ALA A 45 -8.19 5.37 -0.32
C ALA A 45 -9.39 6.06 -0.99
N ARG A 46 -10.03 7.02 -0.30
CA ARG A 46 -11.11 7.83 -0.90
C ARG A 46 -10.64 8.79 -2.00
N GLN A 47 -9.45 9.37 -1.86
CA GLN A 47 -8.93 10.40 -2.75
C GLN A 47 -8.28 9.84 -4.01
N TYR A 48 -7.56 8.71 -3.88
CA TYR A 48 -6.69 8.22 -4.93
C TYR A 48 -7.39 7.88 -6.25
N PRO A 49 -8.57 7.22 -6.29
CA PRO A 49 -9.23 6.88 -7.56
C PRO A 49 -9.49 8.12 -8.43
N SER A 50 -9.96 9.21 -7.82
CA SER A 50 -10.19 10.48 -8.53
C SER A 50 -8.88 11.13 -8.99
N LEU A 51 -7.82 11.04 -8.18
CA LEU A 51 -6.50 11.54 -8.59
C LEU A 51 -5.95 10.74 -9.77
N LEU A 52 -5.99 9.41 -9.70
CA LEU A 52 -5.54 8.52 -10.77
C LEU A 52 -6.29 8.81 -12.09
N ALA A 53 -7.61 8.94 -12.04
CA ALA A 53 -8.42 9.27 -13.21
C ALA A 53 -8.10 10.66 -13.80
N ALA A 54 -7.68 11.61 -12.96
CA ALA A 54 -7.42 12.99 -13.39
C ALA A 54 -5.98 13.22 -13.88
N SER A 55 -4.99 12.56 -13.29
CA SER A 55 -3.56 12.80 -13.55
C SER A 55 -2.80 11.62 -14.15
N GLY A 56 -3.42 10.44 -14.21
CA GLY A 56 -2.82 9.21 -14.73
C GLY A 56 -1.93 8.47 -13.72
N LEU A 57 -1.50 7.27 -14.11
CA LEU A 57 -0.77 6.34 -13.26
C LEU A 57 0.53 6.94 -12.68
N VAL A 58 1.45 7.33 -13.55
CA VAL A 58 2.79 7.78 -13.10
C VAL A 58 2.72 9.05 -12.25
N PRO A 59 2.02 10.13 -12.66
CA PRO A 59 1.94 11.34 -11.83
C PRO A 59 1.25 11.12 -10.48
N SER A 60 0.21 10.28 -10.42
CA SER A 60 -0.50 10.00 -9.16
C SER A 60 0.35 9.19 -8.18
N VAL A 61 1.09 8.17 -8.64
CA VAL A 61 2.00 7.38 -7.79
C VAL A 61 3.16 8.24 -7.29
N THR A 62 3.77 9.05 -8.17
CA THR A 62 4.86 9.97 -7.79
C THR A 62 4.43 11.00 -6.75
N PHE A 63 3.19 11.50 -6.83
CA PHE A 63 2.62 12.38 -5.80
C PHE A 63 2.55 11.69 -4.43
N PHE A 64 2.14 10.43 -4.39
CA PHE A 64 2.06 9.67 -3.14
C PHE A 64 3.44 9.36 -2.55
N LEU A 65 4.40 9.00 -3.40
CA LEU A 65 5.79 8.78 -3.00
C LEU A 65 6.43 10.04 -2.39
N SER A 66 6.21 11.22 -2.98
CA SER A 66 6.78 12.47 -2.46
C SER A 66 6.30 12.82 -1.06
N LYS A 67 5.11 12.37 -0.66
CA LYS A 67 4.56 12.59 0.69
C LYS A 67 5.16 11.68 1.77
N ILE A 68 5.92 10.68 1.35
CA ILE A 68 6.61 9.73 2.23
C ILE A 68 8.08 10.10 2.36
N ILE A 69 8.74 10.45 1.25
CA ILE A 69 10.20 10.68 1.18
C ILE A 69 10.69 11.83 2.06
N ASP A 70 9.83 12.82 2.34
CA ASP A 70 10.16 13.98 3.17
C ASP A 70 10.12 13.71 4.69
N LYS A 71 9.78 12.49 5.13
CA LYS A 71 9.74 12.08 6.54
C LYS A 71 10.95 11.21 6.86
N ASP A 72 11.38 11.15 8.13
CA ASP A 72 12.61 10.47 8.59
C ASP A 72 12.68 8.97 8.18
N ASN A 73 13.25 8.74 6.99
CA ASN A 73 13.59 7.46 6.36
C ASN A 73 12.55 6.30 6.36
N PRO A 74 11.34 6.48 5.82
CA PRO A 74 10.36 5.41 5.65
C PRO A 74 10.63 4.46 4.47
N ASP A 75 11.82 4.49 3.85
CA ASP A 75 12.16 3.68 2.66
C ASP A 75 12.04 2.18 2.97
N GLU A 76 12.67 1.75 4.06
CA GLU A 76 12.62 0.36 4.52
C GLU A 76 11.21 -0.03 5.01
N ALA A 77 10.51 0.90 5.69
CA ALA A 77 9.13 0.68 6.13
C ALA A 77 8.19 0.43 4.93
N LEU A 78 8.36 1.20 3.86
CA LEU A 78 7.60 1.07 2.63
C LEU A 78 7.93 -0.24 1.92
N ARG A 79 9.23 -0.59 1.83
CA ARG A 79 9.69 -1.85 1.25
C ARG A 79 9.09 -3.06 1.95
N LEU A 80 9.25 -3.16 3.27
CA LEU A 80 8.73 -4.25 4.08
C LEU A 80 7.21 -4.34 4.01
N LEU A 81 6.51 -3.21 3.94
CA LEU A 81 5.06 -3.19 3.75
C LEU A 81 4.67 -3.77 2.38
N VAL A 82 5.36 -3.39 1.30
CA VAL A 82 5.12 -3.94 -0.05
C VAL A 82 5.42 -5.44 -0.10
N GLU A 83 6.53 -5.88 0.48
CA GLU A 83 6.89 -7.30 0.57
C GLU A 83 5.84 -8.10 1.35
N TYR A 84 5.37 -7.57 2.48
CA TYR A 84 4.35 -8.22 3.29
C TYR A 84 3.03 -8.37 2.53
N LEU A 85 2.61 -7.32 1.81
CA LEU A 85 1.36 -7.36 1.04
C LEU A 85 1.45 -8.30 -0.16
N THR A 86 2.62 -8.42 -0.78
CA THR A 86 2.85 -9.31 -1.93
C THR A 86 3.25 -10.75 -1.55
N ALA A 87 3.44 -11.06 -0.26
CA ALA A 87 3.74 -12.41 0.19
C ALA A 87 2.61 -13.41 -0.18
N GLU A 88 2.96 -14.47 -0.91
CA GLU A 88 2.01 -15.48 -1.40
C GLU A 88 1.72 -16.58 -0.36
N ASP A 89 2.60 -16.77 0.62
CA ASP A 89 2.45 -17.76 1.69
C ASP A 89 2.61 -17.14 3.09
N GLU A 90 2.02 -17.82 4.07
CA GLU A 90 1.98 -17.34 5.46
C GLU A 90 3.34 -17.31 6.15
N ASP A 91 4.26 -18.21 5.79
CA ASP A 91 5.54 -18.32 6.47
C ASP A 91 6.44 -17.14 6.08
N LYS A 92 6.47 -16.79 4.79
CA LYS A 92 7.11 -15.57 4.31
C LYS A 92 6.47 -14.32 4.90
N ALA A 93 5.14 -14.25 4.97
CA ALA A 93 4.46 -13.11 5.59
C ALA A 93 4.84 -12.95 7.08
N LYS A 94 4.96 -14.05 7.83
CA LYS A 94 5.42 -14.05 9.24
C LYS A 94 6.88 -13.61 9.35
N GLU A 95 7.75 -14.07 8.46
CA GLU A 95 9.17 -13.65 8.42
C GLU A 95 9.29 -12.13 8.24
N ILE A 96 8.60 -11.57 7.25
CA ILE A 96 8.60 -10.13 6.96
C ILE A 96 8.02 -9.34 8.15
N MET A 97 6.92 -9.84 8.74
CA MET A 97 6.34 -9.21 9.92
C MET A 97 7.32 -9.21 11.12
N ASN A 98 8.08 -10.28 11.32
CA ASN A 98 9.10 -10.35 12.36
C ASN A 98 10.25 -9.37 12.08
N LYS A 99 10.72 -9.28 10.83
CA LYS A 99 11.73 -8.31 10.40
C LYS A 99 11.27 -6.87 10.68
N MET A 100 10.06 -6.53 10.27
CA MET A 100 9.44 -5.23 10.51
C MET A 100 9.29 -4.89 12.00
N ARG A 101 9.10 -5.89 12.88
CA ARG A 101 9.07 -5.69 14.34
C ARG A 101 10.46 -5.49 14.95
N SER A 102 11.50 -6.13 14.39
CA SER A 102 12.87 -5.99 14.87
C SER A 102 13.54 -4.69 14.43
N GLU A 103 13.07 -4.09 13.34
CA GLU A 103 13.60 -2.83 12.82
C GLU A 103 12.86 -1.63 13.42
N ALA A 104 13.45 -1.02 14.45
CA ALA A 104 12.84 0.05 15.21
C ALA A 104 12.40 1.24 14.34
N GLU A 105 13.18 1.63 13.33
CA GLU A 105 12.86 2.72 12.41
C GLU A 105 11.62 2.40 11.58
N ALA A 106 11.56 1.23 10.95
CA ALA A 106 10.42 0.80 10.15
C ALA A 106 9.15 0.66 11.01
N LEU A 107 9.28 0.07 12.19
CA LEU A 107 8.18 -0.07 13.14
C LEU A 107 7.63 1.28 13.59
N ASN A 108 8.52 2.23 13.90
CA ASN A 108 8.13 3.57 14.34
C ASN A 108 7.44 4.34 13.20
N ALA A 109 7.96 4.28 11.97
CA ALA A 109 7.35 4.92 10.81
C ALA A 109 5.90 4.45 10.60
N LEU A 110 5.65 3.13 10.68
CA LEU A 110 4.29 2.58 10.54
C LEU A 110 3.37 2.97 11.70
N LYS A 111 3.88 2.96 12.94
CA LYS A 111 3.15 3.37 14.15
C LYS A 111 2.80 4.86 14.17
N GLU A 112 3.66 5.70 13.61
CA GLU A 112 3.43 7.12 13.46
C GLU A 112 2.41 7.40 12.36
N ASP A 113 2.52 6.73 11.21
CA ASP A 113 1.57 6.90 10.11
C ASP A 113 0.17 6.35 10.47
N ALA A 114 0.10 5.33 11.33
CA ALA A 114 -1.14 4.76 11.86
C ALA A 114 -1.77 5.56 13.02
N GLY A 115 -1.18 6.66 13.47
CA GLY A 115 -1.38 7.11 14.85
C GLY A 115 -1.70 8.56 15.17
N LYS A 116 -1.67 9.47 14.21
CA LYS A 116 -2.04 10.87 14.45
C LYS A 116 -3.28 11.18 13.60
N LYS A 117 -4.25 11.95 14.12
CA LYS A 117 -5.35 12.49 13.26
C LYS A 117 -4.79 13.22 12.02
N GLU A 118 -3.59 13.77 12.16
CA GLU A 118 -2.81 14.44 11.12
C GLU A 118 -1.75 13.56 10.43
N SER A 119 -1.51 12.31 10.89
CA SER A 119 -0.69 11.41 10.09
C SER A 119 -1.43 11.14 8.80
N GLU A 120 -0.70 11.28 7.70
CA GLU A 120 -1.37 11.45 6.43
C GLU A 120 -1.83 10.11 5.83
N GLY A 121 -1.46 8.97 6.44
CA GLY A 121 -1.81 7.63 5.97
C GLY A 121 -1.15 7.27 4.64
N TYR A 122 -0.15 8.06 4.25
CA TYR A 122 0.50 7.90 2.95
C TYR A 122 1.36 6.65 2.92
N LEU A 123 2.04 6.28 4.01
CA LEU A 123 2.90 5.10 4.03
C LEU A 123 2.07 3.83 3.81
N TRP A 124 1.03 3.66 4.63
CA TRP A 124 0.11 2.51 4.51
C TRP A 124 -0.53 2.42 3.14
N PHE A 125 -1.04 3.54 2.64
CA PHE A 125 -1.75 3.56 1.37
C PHE A 125 -0.81 3.35 0.18
N THR A 126 0.38 3.95 0.20
CA THR A 126 1.36 3.81 -0.88
C THR A 126 1.95 2.40 -0.91
N GLY A 127 2.16 1.75 0.25
CA GLY A 127 2.53 0.34 0.27
C GLY A 127 1.49 -0.55 -0.41
N ALA A 128 0.21 -0.33 -0.10
CA ALA A 128 -0.90 -1.04 -0.77
C ALA A 128 -0.99 -0.74 -2.27
N LEU A 129 -0.66 0.49 -2.67
CA LEU A 129 -0.67 0.93 -4.05
C LEU A 129 0.46 0.26 -4.86
N LEU A 130 1.68 0.29 -4.34
CA LEU A 130 2.85 -0.30 -4.98
C LEU A 130 2.76 -1.83 -5.05
N ALA A 131 2.29 -2.47 -3.98
CA ALA A 131 2.03 -3.90 -3.98
C ALA A 131 1.06 -4.31 -5.11
N ALA A 132 -0.03 -3.55 -5.28
CA ALA A 132 -0.99 -3.81 -6.35
C ALA A 132 -0.39 -3.53 -7.73
N LEU A 133 0.31 -2.41 -7.89
CA LEU A 133 0.97 -2.03 -9.13
C LEU A 133 1.97 -3.10 -9.58
N PHE A 134 2.79 -3.63 -8.66
CA PHE A 134 3.76 -4.68 -8.98
C PHE A 134 3.09 -5.99 -9.34
N ALA A 135 2.07 -6.42 -8.58
CA ALA A 135 1.30 -7.61 -8.89
C ALA A 135 0.64 -7.54 -10.28
N PHE A 136 0.03 -6.40 -10.63
CA PHE A 136 -0.55 -6.21 -11.97
C PHE A 136 0.51 -6.11 -13.06
N SER A 137 1.67 -5.51 -12.77
CA SER A 137 2.79 -5.42 -13.70
C SER A 137 3.27 -6.79 -14.11
N GLU A 138 3.50 -7.68 -13.16
CA GLU A 138 3.84 -9.07 -13.46
C GLU A 138 2.73 -9.77 -14.24
N ALA A 139 1.46 -9.53 -13.90
CA ALA A 139 0.31 -10.12 -14.59
C ALA A 139 0.23 -9.74 -16.08
N VAL A 140 0.65 -8.53 -16.43
CA VAL A 140 0.68 -8.03 -17.82
C VAL A 140 2.04 -8.25 -18.50
N GLY A 141 2.97 -8.96 -17.86
CA GLY A 141 4.27 -9.31 -18.43
C GLY A 141 5.36 -8.24 -18.28
N ILE A 142 5.14 -7.21 -17.47
CA ILE A 142 6.16 -6.23 -17.10
C ILE A 142 6.94 -6.78 -15.90
N LYS A 143 8.24 -7.01 -16.08
CA LYS A 143 9.12 -7.42 -14.99
C LYS A 143 9.37 -6.27 -14.04
N VAL A 144 9.11 -6.49 -12.76
CA VAL A 144 9.55 -5.61 -11.68
C VAL A 144 10.88 -6.14 -11.18
N GLN A 145 11.92 -5.32 -11.24
CA GLN A 145 13.25 -5.64 -10.70
C GLN A 145 13.48 -4.76 -9.48
N LEU A 146 13.47 -5.39 -8.31
CA LEU A 146 13.81 -4.80 -7.04
C LEU A 146 15.07 -5.54 -6.54
N SER A 147 15.97 -4.80 -5.92
CA SER A 147 17.27 -5.23 -5.44
C SER A 147 17.48 -4.70 -4.02
N ASP A 148 18.32 -5.40 -3.25
CA ASP A 148 18.70 -4.94 -1.91
C ASP A 148 19.84 -3.90 -1.95
N GLU A 149 20.38 -3.58 -3.14
CA GLU A 149 21.57 -2.75 -3.32
C GLU A 149 21.24 -1.25 -3.46
N GLU A 150 20.04 -0.93 -3.96
CA GLU A 150 19.58 0.43 -4.16
C GLU A 150 18.48 0.81 -3.14
N ARG A 151 18.26 2.12 -2.95
CA ARG A 151 17.13 2.59 -2.15
C ARG A 151 15.83 2.19 -2.84
N PHE A 152 14.88 1.64 -2.09
CA PHE A 152 13.63 1.12 -2.64
C PHE A 152 12.87 2.17 -3.46
N VAL A 153 12.82 3.42 -2.99
CA VAL A 153 12.24 4.55 -3.72
C VAL A 153 12.91 4.81 -5.07
N HIS A 154 14.23 4.60 -5.19
CA HIS A 154 14.93 4.77 -6.46
C HIS A 154 14.49 3.70 -7.47
N GLU A 155 14.34 2.46 -7.02
CA GLU A 155 13.88 1.35 -7.86
C GLU A 155 12.45 1.58 -8.35
N VAL A 156 11.57 2.04 -7.46
CA VAL A 156 10.19 2.45 -7.80
C VAL A 156 10.22 3.55 -8.86
N ALA A 157 11.07 4.57 -8.70
CA ALA A 157 11.18 5.66 -9.68
C ALA A 157 11.68 5.17 -11.05
N THR A 158 12.67 4.26 -11.07
CA THR A 158 13.18 3.63 -12.30
C THR A 158 12.10 2.80 -12.99
N PHE A 159 11.32 2.04 -12.23
CA PHE A 159 10.18 1.29 -12.73
C PHE A 159 9.11 2.22 -13.33
N LEU A 160 8.71 3.29 -12.63
CA LEU A 160 7.73 4.27 -13.11
C LEU A 160 8.20 4.99 -14.39
N ARG A 161 9.49 5.29 -14.50
CA ARG A 161 10.09 5.83 -15.73
C ARG A 161 9.91 4.86 -16.90
N GLY A 162 10.17 3.57 -16.68
CA GLY A 162 9.97 2.54 -17.70
C GLY A 162 8.52 2.44 -18.18
N LEU A 163 7.54 2.66 -17.30
CA LEU A 163 6.12 2.69 -17.68
C LEU A 163 5.77 3.86 -18.62
N GLN A 164 6.45 5.02 -18.50
CA GLN A 164 6.19 6.15 -19.41
C GLN A 164 6.64 5.86 -20.85
N GLU A 165 7.60 4.97 -21.03
CA GLU A 165 8.13 4.55 -22.34
C GLU A 165 7.21 3.49 -23.00
N GLY A 166 6.55 2.64 -22.20
CA GLY A 166 5.64 1.56 -22.63
C GLY A 166 4.14 1.94 -22.61
N ARG A 167 3.65 2.64 -23.65
CA ARG A 167 2.31 3.27 -23.63
C ARG A 167 1.10 2.31 -23.54
N LYS A 168 1.18 1.08 -24.03
CA LYS A 168 -0.02 0.19 -24.08
C LYS A 168 -0.23 -0.53 -22.75
N GLU A 169 0.83 -1.09 -22.20
CA GLU A 169 0.82 -1.82 -20.94
C GLU A 169 0.55 -0.86 -19.77
N ALA A 170 1.08 0.36 -19.82
CA ALA A 170 0.78 1.40 -18.83
C ALA A 170 -0.72 1.74 -18.76
N LEU A 171 -1.44 1.75 -19.90
CA LEU A 171 -2.90 1.99 -19.90
C LEU A 171 -3.68 0.81 -19.30
N VAL A 172 -3.24 -0.42 -19.53
CA VAL A 172 -3.84 -1.61 -18.90
C VAL A 172 -3.62 -1.56 -17.39
N LEU A 173 -2.40 -1.23 -16.96
CA LEU A 173 -2.08 -1.07 -15.53
C LEU A 173 -2.89 0.04 -14.87
N GLU A 174 -3.02 1.18 -15.53
CA GLU A 174 -3.82 2.30 -15.02
C GLU A 174 -5.28 1.88 -14.78
N ARG A 175 -5.87 1.13 -15.73
CA ARG A 175 -7.22 0.60 -15.57
C ARG A 175 -7.33 -0.40 -14.41
N LEU A 176 -6.42 -1.37 -14.32
CA LEU A 176 -6.42 -2.37 -13.24
C LEU A 176 -6.27 -1.70 -11.87
N LEU A 177 -5.39 -0.69 -11.77
CA LEU A 177 -5.17 0.06 -10.54
C LEU A 177 -6.36 0.96 -10.17
N LEU A 178 -7.09 1.48 -11.15
CA LEU A 178 -8.32 2.23 -10.94
C LEU A 178 -9.44 1.33 -10.40
N GLU A 179 -9.61 0.14 -10.97
CA GLU A 179 -10.56 -0.86 -10.47
C GLU A 179 -10.19 -1.28 -9.04
N TYR A 180 -8.92 -1.60 -8.78
CA TYR A 180 -8.41 -1.98 -7.45
C TYR A 180 -8.62 -0.87 -6.42
N SER A 181 -8.26 0.37 -6.76
CA SER A 181 -8.36 1.49 -5.81
C SER A 181 -9.81 1.88 -5.52
N SER A 182 -10.72 1.68 -6.47
CA SER A 182 -12.16 1.85 -6.26
C SER A 182 -12.71 0.82 -5.28
N GLU A 183 -12.28 -0.43 -5.37
CA GLU A 183 -12.66 -1.47 -4.41
C GLU A 183 -12.02 -1.24 -3.03
N LEU A 184 -10.74 -0.91 -2.98
CA LEU A 184 -10.04 -0.63 -1.74
C LEU A 184 -10.67 0.57 -1.00
N LYS A 185 -11.14 1.59 -1.72
CA LYS A 185 -11.92 2.70 -1.15
C LYS A 185 -13.17 2.21 -0.41
N ASN A 186 -13.95 1.33 -1.02
CA ASN A 186 -15.18 0.80 -0.44
C ASN A 186 -14.87 -0.07 0.79
N LEU A 187 -13.87 -0.94 0.67
CA LEU A 187 -13.42 -1.81 1.76
C LEU A 187 -12.85 -1.02 2.94
N ALA A 188 -12.01 -0.01 2.69
CA ALA A 188 -11.46 0.86 3.72
C ALA A 188 -12.57 1.62 4.47
N ALA A 189 -13.61 2.09 3.77
CA ALA A 189 -14.76 2.72 4.41
C ALA A 189 -15.55 1.74 5.28
N ALA A 190 -15.75 0.50 4.83
CA ALA A 190 -16.42 -0.54 5.61
C ALA A 190 -15.61 -0.94 6.86
N TYR A 191 -14.29 -1.14 6.71
CA TYR A 191 -13.39 -1.45 7.83
C TYR A 191 -13.32 -0.32 8.84
N ALA A 192 -13.34 0.95 8.40
CA ALA A 192 -13.37 2.09 9.31
C ALA A 192 -14.57 2.04 10.27
N GLY A 193 -15.77 1.74 9.74
CA GLY A 193 -17.00 1.70 10.53
C GLY A 193 -17.17 0.44 11.38
N ALA A 194 -16.68 -0.71 10.90
CA ALA A 194 -16.95 -2.01 11.53
C ALA A 194 -15.78 -2.59 12.34
N VAL A 195 -14.53 -2.27 11.97
CA VAL A 195 -13.33 -2.96 12.48
C VAL A 195 -12.38 -2.02 13.20
N TRP A 196 -12.12 -0.84 12.64
CA TRP A 196 -11.15 0.12 13.20
C TRP A 196 -11.79 1.19 14.10
N GLY A 197 -13.09 1.08 14.37
CA GLY A 197 -13.76 1.85 15.41
C GLY A 197 -13.81 3.35 15.15
N ALA A 198 -13.94 3.80 13.90
CA ALA A 198 -14.31 5.18 13.64
C ALA A 198 -15.70 5.40 14.26
N LYS A 199 -15.75 6.10 15.40
CA LYS A 199 -17.02 6.60 15.94
C LYS A 199 -17.65 7.43 14.82
N GLY A 200 -18.76 6.95 14.28
CA GLY A 200 -19.52 7.67 13.28
C GLY A 200 -19.89 9.04 13.84
N GLU A 201 -19.32 10.10 13.27
CA GLU A 201 -19.97 11.40 13.32
C GLU A 201 -21.10 11.32 12.28
N GLY A 202 -22.31 11.12 12.79
CA GLY A 202 -23.55 11.35 12.05
C GLY A 202 -23.85 12.83 11.90
#